data_AF-A0A2H3TT63-F1
#
_entry.id   AF-A0A2H3TT63-F1
#
_cell.length_a   1.000
_cell.length_b   1.000
_cell.length_c   1.000
_cell.angle_alpha   90.00
_cell.angle_beta   90.00
_cell.angle_gamma   90.00
#
_symmetry.space_group_name_H-M   'P 1'
#
loop_
_entity.id
_entity.type
_entity.pdbx_description
1 polymer ?
#
loop_
_entity_poly.entity_id
_entity_poly.type
_entity_poly.pdbx_seq_one_letter_code
_entity_poly.pdbx_strand_id
1 'polypeptide(L)' 'MEPAVIEERNGEIEFRVVNNDGDRESLIVLGGLKCVFQKQLPEMPKSYIARLVYDKAHMSIAIVRKPLAVA' A
#
# COMPACT_ATOMS: atom_id res chain seq x y z
N MET A 1 8.18 20.62 12.01
CA MET A 1 8.28 19.23 11.53
C MET A 1 7.07 18.99 10.64
N GLU A 2 7.23 18.25 9.54
CA GLU A 2 6.09 17.89 8.70
C GLU A 2 5.12 16.97 9.48
N PRO A 3 3.79 17.05 9.21
CA PRO A 3 2.78 16.30 9.95
C PRO A 3 3.04 14.78 9.95
N ALA A 4 3.43 14.21 8.81
CA ALA A 4 3.74 12.79 8.70
C ALA A 4 4.88 12.33 9.64
N VAL A 5 5.88 13.18 9.90
CA VAL A 5 6.99 12.86 10.82
C VAL A 5 6.51 12.81 12.28
N ILE A 6 5.54 13.65 12.63
CA ILE A 6 4.93 13.64 13.96
C ILE A 6 4.06 12.39 14.12
N GLU A 7 3.23 12.08 13.12
CA GLU A 7 2.37 10.90 13.11
C GLU A 7 3.18 9.59 13.16
N GLU A 8 4.32 9.51 12.48
CA GLU A 8 5.22 8.35 12.54
C GLU A 8 5.81 8.19 13.95
N ARG A 9 6.30 9.28 14.55
CA ARG A 9 6.84 9.27 15.93
C ARG A 9 5.80 8.87 16.97
N ASN A 10 4.54 9.23 16.74
CA ASN A 10 3.41 8.85 17.58
C ASN A 10 2.95 7.40 17.33
N GLY A 11 3.48 6.71 16.31
CA GLY A 11 3.07 5.36 15.91
C GLY A 11 1.70 5.30 15.23
N GLU A 12 1.16 6.44 14.79
CA GLU A 12 -0.12 6.55 14.10
C GLU A 12 0.00 6.07 12.65
N ILE A 13 1.17 6.30 12.03
CA ILE A 13 1.52 5.80 10.71
C ILE A 13 2.83 5.00 10.76
N GLU A 14 3.02 4.12 9.79
CA GLU A 14 4.28 3.43 9.57
C GLU A 14 4.54 3.21 8.07
N PHE A 15 5.82 3.16 7.71
CA PHE A 15 6.24 2.79 6.37
C PHE A 15 6.50 1.29 6.31
N ARG A 16 5.78 0.58 5.43
CA ARG A 16 5.97 -0.84 5.18
C ARG A 16 6.46 -1.08 3.77
N VAL A 17 7.52 -1.86 3.63
CA VAL A 17 7.89 -2.47 2.35
C VAL A 17 7.13 -3.80 2.25
N VAL A 18 6.32 -3.96 1.21
CA VAL A 18 5.46 -5.13 1.01
C VAL A 18 5.61 -5.67 -0.42
N ASN A 19 5.50 -6.98 -0.57
CA ASN A 19 5.43 -7.67 -1.85
C ASN A 19 4.40 -8.79 -1.77
N ASN A 20 4.11 -9.46 -2.88
CA ASN A 20 3.20 -10.62 -2.88
C ASN A 20 3.93 -11.88 -2.37
N ASP A 21 4.13 -11.95 -1.07
CA ASP A 21 4.70 -13.08 -0.32
C ASP A 21 3.67 -14.19 0.01
N GLY A 22 2.38 -13.91 -0.21
CA GLY A 22 1.27 -14.80 0.14
C GLY A 22 0.73 -14.60 1.56
N ASP A 23 1.30 -13.67 2.33
CA ASP A 23 0.79 -13.29 3.65
C ASP A 23 -0.49 -12.46 3.54
N ARG A 24 -1.40 -12.66 4.49
CA ARG A 24 -2.71 -11.97 4.50
C ARG A 24 -2.56 -10.46 4.70
N GLU A 25 -1.66 -10.01 5.58
CA GLU A 25 -1.45 -8.57 5.78
C GLU A 25 -0.85 -7.93 4.53
N SER A 26 0.15 -8.57 3.92
CA SER A 26 0.76 -8.12 2.67
C SER A 26 -0.30 -7.95 1.58
N LEU A 27 -1.20 -8.92 1.41
CA LEU A 27 -2.29 -8.85 0.45
C LEU A 27 -3.29 -7.72 0.74
N ILE A 28 -3.60 -7.45 2.02
CA ILE A 28 -4.48 -6.33 2.39
C ILE A 28 -3.83 -4.99 1.99
N VAL A 29 -2.55 -4.80 2.31
CA VAL A 29 -1.82 -3.58 1.96
C VAL A 29 -1.71 -3.41 0.44
N LEU A 30 -1.35 -4.47 -0.29
CA LEU A 30 -1.30 -4.46 -1.76
C LEU A 30 -2.68 -4.17 -2.39
N GLY A 31 -3.76 -4.71 -1.81
CA GLY A 31 -5.13 -4.41 -2.23
C GLY A 31 -5.48 -2.93 -2.08
N GLY A 32 -5.12 -2.33 -0.94
CA GLY A 32 -5.23 -0.89 -0.70
C GLY A 32 -4.43 -0.06 -1.70
N LEU A 33 -3.16 -0.41 -1.92
CA LEU A 33 -2.27 0.25 -2.90
C LEU A 33 -2.82 0.18 -4.32
N LYS A 34 -3.31 -0.99 -4.76
CA LYS A 34 -3.97 -1.15 -6.06
C LYS A 34 -5.13 -0.17 -6.20
N CYS A 35 -5.97 -0.02 -5.17
CA CYS A 35 -7.07 0.94 -5.19
C CYS A 35 -6.60 2.40 -5.24
N VAL A 36 -5.51 2.74 -4.52
CA VAL A 36 -4.90 4.07 -4.57
C VAL A 36 -4.37 4.36 -5.99
N PHE A 37 -3.57 3.46 -6.57
CA PHE A 37 -3.04 3.64 -7.92
C PHE A 37 -4.16 3.74 -8.97
N GLN A 38 -5.20 2.92 -8.88
CA GLN A 38 -6.34 3.00 -9.79
C GLN A 38 -7.09 4.34 -9.72
N LYS A 39 -7.14 4.97 -8.54
CA LYS A 39 -7.75 6.30 -8.35
C LYS A 39 -6.83 7.43 -8.83
N GLN A 40 -5.54 7.33 -8.54
CA GLN A 40 -4.56 8.39 -8.83
C GLN A 40 -4.01 8.34 -10.27
N LEU A 41 -4.06 7.18 -10.91
CA LEU A 41 -3.59 6.94 -12.28
C LEU A 41 -4.76 6.48 -13.18
N PRO A 42 -5.73 7.36 -13.48
CA PRO A 42 -6.93 6.98 -14.23
C PRO A 42 -6.63 6.49 -15.65
N GLU A 43 -5.55 7.01 -16.26
CA GLU A 43 -5.10 6.62 -17.60
C GLU A 43 -4.47 5.22 -17.64
N MET A 44 -4.08 4.66 -16.49
CA MET A 44 -3.45 3.34 -16.42
C MET A 44 -4.53 2.24 -16.37
N PRO A 45 -4.46 1.22 -17.25
CA PRO A 45 -5.44 0.14 -17.23
C PRO A 45 -5.48 -0.58 -15.88
N LYS A 46 -6.69 -0.81 -15.36
CA LYS A 46 -6.90 -1.47 -14.05
C LYS A 46 -6.25 -2.85 -13.97
N SER A 47 -6.28 -3.60 -15.06
CA SER A 47 -5.64 -4.92 -15.18
C SER A 47 -4.13 -4.83 -15.16
N TYR A 48 -3.55 -3.77 -15.76
CA TYR A 48 -2.12 -3.53 -15.75
C TYR A 48 -1.62 -3.18 -14.34
N ILE A 49 -2.32 -2.28 -13.63
CA ILE A 49 -2.00 -1.96 -12.23
C ILE A 49 -2.08 -3.22 -11.36
N ALA A 50 -3.17 -3.98 -11.47
CA ALA A 50 -3.34 -5.20 -10.68
C ALA A 50 -2.23 -6.22 -10.97
N ARG A 51 -1.83 -6.37 -12.23
CA ARG A 51 -0.74 -7.27 -12.62
C ARG A 51 0.57 -6.87 -11.96
N LEU A 52 0.94 -5.58 -11.97
CA LEU A 52 2.19 -5.13 -11.35
C LEU A 52 2.16 -5.21 -9.81
N VAL A 53 1.07 -4.76 -9.19
CA VAL A 53 0.96 -4.74 -7.72
C VAL A 53 1.00 -6.15 -7.13
N TYR A 54 0.42 -7.14 -7.81
CA TYR A 54 0.42 -8.53 -7.34
C TYR A 54 1.55 -9.39 -7.93
N ASP A 55 2.45 -8.83 -8.74
CA ASP A 55 3.61 -9.56 -9.24
C ASP A 55 4.62 -9.76 -8.10
N LYS A 56 5.08 -11.00 -7.91
CA LYS A 56 6.05 -11.36 -6.86
C LYS A 56 7.42 -10.75 -7.09
N ALA A 57 7.74 -10.35 -8.31
CA ALA A 57 8.99 -9.67 -8.65
C ALA A 57 8.97 -8.16 -8.30
N HIS A 58 7.82 -7.62 -7.90
CA HIS A 58 7.68 -6.20 -7.57
C HIS A 58 7.58 -6.00 -6.05
N MET A 59 8.20 -4.92 -5.57
CA MET A 59 8.08 -4.45 -4.19
C MET A 59 7.36 -3.10 -4.19
N SER A 60 6.50 -2.89 -3.21
CA SER A 60 5.80 -1.64 -2.98
C SER A 60 6.15 -1.09 -1.61
N ILE A 61 6.20 0.24 -1.49
CA ILE A 61 6.30 0.93 -0.20
C ILE A 61 4.94 1.56 0.07
N ALA A 62 4.37 1.27 1.24
CA ALA A 62 3.09 1.81 1.69
C ALA A 62 3.27 2.62 2.98
N ILE A 63 2.56 3.73 3.07
CA ILE A 63 2.31 4.41 4.34
C ILE A 63 0.99 3.85 4.89
N VAL A 64 1.06 3.18 6.04
CA VAL A 64 -0.08 2.51 6.67
C VAL A 64 -0.44 3.25 7.95
N ARG A 65 -1.70 3.65 8.10
CA ARG A 65 -2.23 4.19 9.35
C ARG A 65 -2.71 3.04 10.25
N LYS A 66 -2.43 3.11 11.56
CA LYS A 66 -2.85 2.10 12.54
C LYS A 66 -4.19 2.46 13.22
N PRO A 67 -5.00 1.45 13.58
CA PRO A 67 -4.88 0.04 13.19
C PRO A 67 -5.20 -0.13 11.69
N LEU A 68 -4.66 -1.18 11.07
CA LEU A 68 -4.95 -1.49 9.67
C LEU A 68 -6.46 -1.74 9.51
N ALA A 69 -7.18 -0.76 8.97
CA ALA A 69 -8.61 -0.86 8.75
C ALA A 69 -8.90 -1.78 7.56
N VAL A 70 -9.55 -2.91 7.81
CA VAL A 70 -10.07 -3.79 6.76
C VAL A 70 -11.57 -3.50 6.64
N ALA A 71 -11.96 -2.88 5.53
CA ALA A 71 -13.36 -2.63 5.19
C ALA A 71 -13.96 -3.81 4.41
#